data_AF-A0A0D9QSA7-F1
#
_entry.id   AF-A0A0D9QSA7-F1
#
_cell.length_a   1.000
_cell.length_b   1.000
_cell.length_c   1.000
_cell.angle_alpha   90.00
_cell.angle_beta   90.00
_cell.angle_gamma   90.00
#
_symmetry.space_group_name_H-M   'P 1'
#
loop_
_entity.id
_entity.type
_entity.pdbx_description
1 polymer ?
#
loop_
_entity_poly.entity_id
_entity_poly.type
_entity_poly.pdbx_seq_one_letter_code
_entity_poly.pdbx_strand_id
1 'polypeptide(L)'
;MVGVKKRTVRKFNVEIDLNNDIEDKVRSYIISDRNKMKKRHKERRKKKIRRRIKMECKISSFVFPNSKKEKKLRLSYINKFIKKKKLIKQHLKDIRERIKHFQAMVNTYQSETKENKDQVQEGEECLQLSTLCLPLHSPQCNE
;
A
#
# COMPACT_ATOMS: atom_id res chain seq x y z
N MET A 1 -44.45 -46.11 28.55
CA MET A 1 -43.74 -45.52 27.41
C MET A 1 -44.79 -44.96 26.45
N VAL A 2 -45.00 -43.63 26.42
CA VAL A 2 -46.09 -43.01 25.64
C VAL A 2 -45.56 -42.67 24.24
N GLY A 3 -46.01 -43.40 23.22
CA GLY A 3 -45.59 -43.18 21.83
C GLY A 3 -46.21 -41.91 21.25
N VAL A 4 -45.42 -40.85 21.10
CA VAL A 4 -45.86 -39.61 20.43
C VAL A 4 -45.91 -39.85 18.92
N LYS A 5 -47.12 -39.85 18.35
CA LYS A 5 -47.37 -39.97 16.90
C LYS A 5 -46.72 -38.78 16.17
N LYS A 6 -45.72 -39.04 15.32
CA LYS A 6 -45.06 -38.00 14.51
C LYS A 6 -46.06 -37.44 13.50
N ARG A 7 -46.27 -36.11 13.50
CA ARG A 7 -47.06 -35.41 12.46
C ARG A 7 -46.26 -35.35 11.16
N THR A 8 -46.89 -35.63 10.03
CA THR A 8 -46.31 -35.41 8.71
C THR A 8 -46.27 -33.92 8.40
N VAL A 9 -45.06 -33.38 8.23
CA VAL A 9 -44.85 -32.00 7.78
C VAL A 9 -45.13 -31.97 6.28
N ARG A 10 -46.29 -31.44 5.90
CA ARG A 10 -46.67 -31.22 4.50
C ARG A 10 -45.70 -30.18 3.93
N LYS A 11 -44.78 -30.60 3.06
CA LYS A 11 -43.87 -29.70 2.35
C LYS A 11 -44.71 -28.91 1.34
N PHE A 12 -44.99 -27.65 1.66
CA PHE A 12 -45.60 -26.72 0.74
C PHE A 12 -44.54 -26.31 -0.29
N ASN A 13 -44.51 -26.98 -1.43
CA ASN A 13 -43.81 -26.48 -2.62
C ASN A 13 -44.71 -25.42 -3.27
N VAL A 14 -44.78 -24.24 -2.65
CA VAL A 14 -45.36 -23.08 -3.35
C VAL A 14 -44.19 -22.44 -4.08
N GLU A 15 -44.11 -22.68 -5.38
CA GLU A 15 -43.39 -21.76 -6.27
C GLU A 15 -44.18 -20.45 -6.23
N ILE A 16 -43.72 -19.53 -5.38
CA ILE A 16 -44.34 -18.22 -5.26
C ILE A 16 -43.86 -17.43 -6.48
N ASP A 17 -44.71 -17.34 -7.50
CA ASP A 17 -44.50 -16.44 -8.63
C ASP A 17 -44.73 -15.00 -8.14
N LEU A 18 -43.70 -14.42 -7.52
CA LEU A 18 -43.72 -13.06 -7.02
C LEU A 18 -43.67 -12.13 -8.23
N ASN A 19 -44.74 -11.34 -8.44
CA ASN A 19 -44.72 -10.25 -9.42
C ASN A 19 -43.43 -9.42 -9.23
N ASN A 20 -42.64 -9.27 -10.29
CA ASN A 20 -41.36 -8.56 -10.27
C ASN A 20 -41.45 -7.17 -9.60
N ASP A 21 -42.57 -6.47 -9.79
CA ASP A 21 -42.85 -5.17 -9.17
C ASP A 21 -42.89 -5.20 -7.63
N ILE A 22 -43.37 -6.30 -7.05
CA ILE A 22 -43.41 -6.50 -5.60
C ILE A 22 -41.99 -6.76 -5.09
N GLU A 23 -41.21 -7.59 -5.79
CA GLU A 23 -39.81 -7.81 -5.45
C GLU A 23 -38.98 -6.52 -5.50
N ASP A 24 -39.16 -5.71 -6.53
CA ASP A 24 -38.42 -4.45 -6.69
C ASP A 24 -38.80 -3.42 -5.61
N LYS A 25 -40.07 -3.38 -5.20
CA LYS A 25 -40.51 -2.57 -4.04
C LYS A 25 -39.86 -3.05 -2.73
N VAL A 26 -39.78 -4.36 -2.51
CA VAL A 26 -39.13 -4.93 -1.32
C VAL A 26 -37.62 -4.67 -1.37
N ARG A 27 -36.96 -4.88 -2.52
CA ARG A 27 -35.53 -4.61 -2.72
C ARG A 27 -35.20 -3.14 -2.48
N SER A 28 -35.98 -2.22 -3.06
CA SER A 28 -35.78 -0.78 -2.88
C SER A 28 -35.97 -0.34 -1.42
N TYR A 29 -36.95 -0.90 -0.71
CA TYR A 29 -37.13 -0.65 0.73
C TYR A 29 -35.92 -1.12 1.55
N ILE A 30 -35.44 -2.34 1.32
CA ILE A 30 -34.25 -2.91 1.98
C ILE A 30 -33.00 -2.05 1.70
N ILE A 31 -32.79 -1.63 0.44
CA ILE A 31 -31.66 -0.78 0.04
C ILE A 31 -31.77 0.60 0.71
N SER A 32 -32.97 1.19 0.72
CA SER A 32 -33.23 2.49 1.35
C SER A 32 -32.87 2.47 2.84
N ASP A 33 -33.30 1.43 3.57
CA ASP A 33 -33.00 1.32 5.00
C ASP A 33 -31.52 1.06 5.28
N ARG A 34 -30.84 0.24 4.48
CA ARG A 34 -29.38 0.09 4.54
C ARG A 34 -28.68 1.43 4.32
N ASN A 35 -29.14 2.22 3.35
CA ASN A 35 -28.58 3.54 3.05
C ASN A 35 -28.82 4.54 4.20
N LYS A 36 -30.01 4.56 4.80
CA LYS A 36 -30.31 5.36 6.00
C LYS A 36 -29.37 4.99 7.16
N MET A 37 -29.13 3.70 7.40
CA MET A 37 -28.19 3.25 8.43
C MET A 37 -26.75 3.72 8.16
N LYS A 38 -26.27 3.55 6.92
CA LYS A 38 -24.94 4.05 6.51
C LYS A 38 -24.81 5.56 6.69
N LYS A 39 -25.84 6.33 6.31
CA LYS A 39 -25.87 7.79 6.48
C LYS A 39 -25.81 8.20 7.96
N ARG A 40 -26.65 7.60 8.82
CA ARG A 40 -26.63 7.81 10.28
C ARG A 40 -25.25 7.49 10.87
N HIS A 41 -24.62 6.41 10.44
CA HIS A 41 -23.27 6.05 10.91
C HIS A 41 -22.22 7.07 10.48
N LYS A 42 -22.25 7.52 9.22
CA LYS A 42 -21.36 8.56 8.69
C LYS A 42 -21.51 9.86 9.47
N GLU A 43 -22.74 10.28 9.77
CA GLU A 43 -23.03 11.47 10.58
C GLU A 43 -22.53 11.33 12.02
N ARG A 44 -22.74 10.16 12.65
CA ARG A 44 -22.19 9.84 13.99
C ARG A 44 -20.66 9.94 13.99
N ARG A 45 -19.98 9.39 12.97
CA ARG A 45 -18.51 9.51 12.80
C ARG A 45 -18.08 10.96 12.63
N LYS A 46 -18.72 11.73 11.74
CA LYS A 46 -18.45 13.16 11.54
C LYS A 46 -18.62 13.95 12.84
N LYS A 47 -19.67 13.69 13.63
CA LYS A 47 -19.90 14.32 14.93
C LYS A 47 -18.79 13.99 15.94
N LYS A 48 -18.34 12.74 16.00
CA LYS A 48 -17.20 12.33 16.84
C LYS A 48 -15.91 13.04 16.44
N ILE A 49 -15.62 13.13 15.14
CA ILE A 49 -14.43 13.84 14.61
C ILE A 49 -14.49 15.32 14.97
N ARG A 50 -15.62 16.00 14.71
CA ARG A 50 -15.80 17.42 15.08
C ARG A 50 -15.58 17.68 16.56
N ARG A 51 -16.12 16.82 17.44
CA ARG A 51 -15.91 16.92 18.90
C ARG A 51 -14.43 16.78 19.28
N ARG A 52 -13.72 15.84 18.66
CA ARG A 52 -12.26 15.67 18.88
C ARG A 52 -11.49 16.91 18.46
N ILE A 53 -11.72 17.40 17.24
CA ILE A 53 -11.07 18.61 16.72
C ILE A 53 -11.35 19.79 17.65
N LYS A 54 -12.61 20.02 18.05
CA LYS A 54 -12.98 21.09 18.97
C LYS A 54 -12.20 21.01 20.30
N MET A 55 -12.02 19.81 20.84
CA MET A 55 -11.24 19.62 22.06
C MET A 55 -9.74 19.82 21.85
N GLU A 56 -9.18 19.34 20.74
CA GLU A 56 -7.77 19.55 20.40
C GLU A 56 -7.47 21.05 20.20
N CYS A 57 -8.34 21.78 19.50
CA CYS A 57 -8.24 23.24 19.37
C CYS A 57 -8.25 23.94 20.73
N LYS A 58 -9.18 23.57 21.63
CA LYS A 58 -9.21 24.12 22.99
C LYS A 58 -7.90 23.86 23.75
N ILE A 59 -7.34 22.66 23.61
CA ILE A 59 -6.07 22.30 24.27
C ILE A 59 -4.90 23.08 23.67
N SER A 60 -4.87 23.29 22.35
CA SER A 60 -3.82 24.08 21.70
C SER A 60 -3.91 25.57 22.00
N SER A 61 -5.14 26.09 22.20
CA SER A 61 -5.38 27.50 22.52
C SER A 61 -4.95 27.90 23.94
N PHE A 62 -4.62 26.95 24.82
CA PHE A 62 -4.02 27.28 26.11
C PHE A 62 -2.63 27.87 25.88
N VAL A 63 -2.50 29.19 25.73
CA VAL A 63 -1.19 29.86 25.62
C VAL A 63 -0.42 29.65 26.93
N PHE A 64 -1.11 29.86 28.06
CA PHE A 64 -0.64 29.54 29.41
C PHE A 64 -1.73 28.78 30.18
N PRO A 65 -1.61 27.46 30.41
CA PRO A 65 -2.58 26.71 31.20
C PRO A 65 -2.53 27.13 32.67
N ASN A 66 -3.67 27.55 33.22
CA ASN A 66 -3.75 28.17 34.54
C ASN A 66 -3.94 27.12 35.64
N SER A 67 -4.65 26.02 35.36
CA SER A 67 -4.91 24.96 36.35
C SER A 67 -3.98 23.75 36.23
N LYS A 68 -3.79 23.00 37.34
CA LYS A 68 -3.04 21.72 37.33
C LYS A 68 -3.62 20.70 36.31
N LYS A 69 -4.95 20.67 36.16
CA LYS A 69 -5.66 19.77 35.22
C LYS A 69 -5.35 20.14 33.77
N GLU A 70 -5.36 21.42 33.41
CA GLU A 70 -5.02 21.91 32.07
C GLU A 70 -3.56 21.64 31.72
N LYS A 71 -2.64 21.88 32.67
CA LYS A 71 -1.21 21.57 32.50
C LYS A 71 -1.00 20.09 32.16
N LYS A 72 -1.66 19.18 32.88
CA LYS A 72 -1.60 17.73 32.62
C LYS A 72 -2.17 17.36 31.25
N LEU A 73 -3.29 17.95 30.86
CA LEU A 73 -3.90 17.73 29.53
C LEU A 73 -2.98 18.21 28.40
N ARG A 74 -2.40 19.41 28.53
CA ARG A 74 -1.46 19.97 27.54
C ARG A 74 -0.20 19.12 27.42
N LEU A 75 0.37 18.67 28.55
CA LEU A 75 1.53 17.77 28.54
C LEU A 75 1.21 16.44 27.85
N SER A 76 0.05 15.84 28.16
CA SER A 76 -0.40 14.62 27.47
C SER A 76 -0.54 14.82 25.96
N TYR A 77 -1.04 15.98 25.54
CA TYR A 77 -1.19 16.33 24.12
C TYR A 77 0.17 16.50 23.43
N ILE A 78 1.11 17.22 24.04
CA ILE A 78 2.48 17.39 23.54
C ILE A 78 3.20 16.05 23.43
N ASN A 79 3.11 15.19 24.45
CA ASN A 79 3.74 13.87 24.44
C ASN A 79 3.20 12.98 23.30
N LYS A 80 1.89 13.04 23.02
CA LYS A 80 1.29 12.36 21.88
C LYS A 80 1.89 12.85 20.55
N PHE A 81 2.11 14.15 20.41
CA PHE A 81 2.74 14.73 19.23
C PHE A 81 4.20 14.30 19.07
N ILE A 82 4.98 14.33 20.16
CA ILE A 82 6.39 13.89 20.17
C ILE A 82 6.49 12.41 19.76
N LYS A 83 5.63 11.53 20.31
CA LYS A 83 5.59 10.10 19.94
C LYS A 83 5.35 9.91 18.44
N LYS A 84 4.36 10.63 17.88
CA LYS A 84 4.09 10.59 16.43
C LYS A 84 5.27 11.08 15.61
N LYS A 85 5.88 12.20 16.01
CA LYS A 85 7.06 12.77 15.33
C LYS A 85 8.24 11.79 15.32
N LYS A 86 8.47 11.08 16.43
CA LYS A 86 9.51 10.03 16.53
C LYS A 86 9.23 8.88 15.56
N LEU A 87 8.00 8.38 15.52
CA LEU A 87 7.60 7.28 14.63
C LEU A 87 7.77 7.67 13.15
N ILE A 88 7.33 8.88 12.77
CA ILE A 88 7.51 9.39 11.39
C ILE A 88 9.00 9.48 11.05
N LYS A 89 9.82 10.00 11.97
CA LYS A 89 11.27 10.11 11.77
C LYS A 89 11.92 8.73 11.59
N GLN A 90 11.46 7.72 12.31
CA GLN A 90 11.93 6.35 12.17
C GLN A 90 11.57 5.81 10.78
N HIS A 91 10.30 5.85 10.37
CA HIS A 91 9.90 5.38 9.04
C HIS A 91 10.64 6.10 7.89
N LEU A 92 10.91 7.40 8.02
CA LEU A 92 11.69 8.13 7.03
C LEU A 92 13.15 7.67 6.96
N LYS A 93 13.75 7.24 8.08
CA LYS A 93 15.09 6.64 8.08
C LYS A 93 15.06 5.29 7.38
N ASP A 94 14.12 4.42 7.75
CA ASP A 94 13.98 3.09 7.17
C ASP A 94 13.79 3.16 5.64
N ILE A 95 12.97 4.10 5.16
CA ILE A 95 12.77 4.33 3.72
C ILE A 95 14.08 4.77 3.04
N ARG A 96 14.83 5.69 3.65
CA ARG A 96 16.13 6.15 3.10
C ARG A 96 17.15 5.03 3.03
N GLU A 97 17.22 4.18 4.05
CA GLU A 97 18.12 3.02 4.08
C GLU A 97 17.76 2.01 3.00
N ARG A 98 16.47 1.71 2.82
CA ARG A 98 15.99 0.85 1.73
C ARG A 98 16.35 1.41 0.35
N ILE A 99 16.14 2.72 0.13
CA ILE A 99 16.52 3.37 -1.15
C ILE A 99 18.02 3.24 -1.40
N LYS A 100 18.87 3.49 -0.39
CA LYS A 100 20.32 3.32 -0.51
C LYS A 100 20.71 1.89 -0.85
N HIS A 101 20.10 0.90 -0.19
CA HIS A 101 20.34 -0.52 -0.48
C HIS A 101 19.98 -0.87 -1.92
N PHE A 102 18.81 -0.44 -2.41
CA PHE A 102 18.41 -0.67 -3.80
C PHE A 102 19.33 0.04 -4.80
N GLN A 103 19.78 1.26 -4.50
CA GLN A 103 20.76 1.95 -5.34
C GLN A 103 22.11 1.22 -5.38
N ALA A 104 22.60 0.73 -4.23
CA ALA A 104 23.83 -0.05 -4.16
C ALA A 104 23.71 -1.35 -4.98
N MET A 105 22.61 -2.09 -4.84
CA MET A 105 22.35 -3.28 -5.66
C MET A 105 22.33 -2.97 -7.15
N VAL A 106 21.62 -1.93 -7.59
CA VAL A 106 21.58 -1.56 -9.02
C VAL A 106 22.98 -1.21 -9.53
N ASN A 107 23.79 -0.53 -8.72
CA ASN A 107 25.16 -0.20 -9.09
C ASN A 107 26.05 -1.44 -9.20
N THR A 108 25.93 -2.42 -8.29
CA THR A 108 26.67 -3.69 -8.38
C THR A 108 26.26 -4.50 -9.61
N TYR A 109 24.96 -4.59 -9.91
CA TYR A 109 24.49 -5.24 -11.13
C TYR A 109 25.00 -4.55 -12.40
N GLN A 110 25.04 -3.20 -12.42
CA GLN A 110 25.56 -2.46 -13.57
C GLN A 110 27.09 -2.59 -13.73
N SER A 111 27.86 -2.68 -12.64
CA SER A 111 29.30 -2.93 -12.72
C SER A 111 29.59 -4.36 -13.19
N GLU A 112 28.89 -5.36 -12.66
CA GLU A 112 29.02 -6.76 -13.10
C GLU A 112 28.64 -6.93 -14.59
N THR A 113 27.64 -6.19 -15.08
CA THR A 113 27.24 -6.26 -16.50
C THR A 113 28.24 -5.56 -17.43
N LYS A 114 29.02 -4.59 -16.93
CA LYS A 114 30.07 -3.91 -17.70
C LYS A 114 31.36 -4.74 -17.74
N GLU A 115 31.79 -5.29 -16.60
CA GLU A 115 32.95 -6.20 -16.55
C GLU A 115 32.75 -7.44 -17.43
N ASN A 116 31.53 -7.98 -17.51
CA ASN A 116 31.22 -9.10 -18.41
C ASN A 116 31.16 -8.70 -19.90
N LYS A 117 30.98 -7.42 -20.24
CA LYS A 117 31.04 -6.94 -21.65
C LYS A 117 32.47 -6.65 -22.09
N ASP A 118 33.30 -6.14 -21.18
CA ASP A 118 34.70 -5.84 -21.45
C ASP A 118 35.51 -7.15 -21.63
N GLN A 119 35.19 -8.22 -20.88
CA GLN A 119 35.80 -9.54 -21.09
C GLN A 119 35.36 -10.27 -22.38
N VAL A 120 34.20 -9.92 -22.95
CA VAL A 120 33.74 -10.49 -24.22
C VAL A 120 34.40 -9.77 -25.42
N GLN A 121 34.82 -8.51 -25.26
CA GLN A 121 35.53 -7.79 -26.32
C GLN A 121 37.04 -8.10 -26.37
N GLU A 122 37.70 -8.36 -25.24
CA GLU A 122 39.11 -8.77 -25.24
C GLU A 122 39.35 -10.19 -25.85
N GLY A 123 38.31 -11.02 -25.90
CA GLY A 123 38.37 -12.36 -26.52
C GLY A 123 38.25 -12.38 -28.05
N GLU A 124 37.63 -11.36 -28.67
CA GLU A 124 37.45 -11.30 -30.13
C GLU A 124 38.59 -10.57 -30.86
N GLU A 125 39.21 -9.56 -30.24
CA GLU A 125 40.35 -8.86 -30.85
C GLU A 125 41.61 -9.74 -30.91
N CYS A 126 41.78 -10.69 -29.98
CA CYS A 126 42.96 -11.57 -29.96
C CYS A 126 42.94 -12.66 -31.04
N LEU A 127 41.78 -12.96 -31.65
CA LEU A 127 41.64 -13.98 -32.71
C LEU A 127 41.72 -13.43 -34.14
N GLN A 128 41.60 -12.11 -34.35
CA GLN A 128 41.69 -11.51 -35.69
C GLN A 128 43.11 -11.09 -36.09
N LEU A 129 44.01 -10.86 -35.12
CA LEU A 129 45.39 -10.46 -35.41
C LEU A 129 46.35 -11.62 -35.72
N SER A 130 45.96 -12.87 -35.46
CA SER A 130 46.87 -14.03 -35.59
C SER A 130 46.89 -14.73 -36.95
N THR A 131 46.07 -14.31 -37.92
CA THR A 131 45.81 -15.16 -39.12
C THR A 131 46.28 -14.58 -40.46
N LEU A 132 46.89 -13.39 -40.53
CA LEU A 132 47.33 -12.83 -41.82
C LEU A 132 48.71 -12.17 -41.74
N CYS A 133 49.73 -12.96 -41.41
CA CYS A 133 51.10 -12.70 -41.85
C CYS A 133 51.78 -14.02 -42.24
N LEU A 134 51.69 -14.36 -43.51
CA LEU A 134 52.72 -15.16 -44.18
C LEU A 134 53.27 -14.37 -45.37
N PRO A 135 54.60 -14.32 -45.52
CA PRO A 135 55.27 -13.56 -46.57
C PRO A 135 55.29 -14.36 -47.87
N LEU A 136 55.46 -13.70 -49.02
CA LEU A 136 56.51 -14.02 -49.99
C LEU A 136 56.43 -13.12 -51.24
N HIS A 137 57.61 -12.57 -51.54
CA HIS A 137 58.14 -12.22 -52.86
C HIS A 137 57.59 -11.05 -53.68
N SER A 138 58.40 -9.98 -53.67
CA SER A 138 58.68 -9.13 -54.83
C SER A 138 59.12 -9.96 -56.04
N PRO A 139 58.88 -9.46 -57.27
CA PRO A 139 60.04 -8.96 -58.01
C PRO A 139 59.81 -7.62 -58.72
N GLN A 140 60.94 -7.07 -59.14
CA GLN A 140 61.23 -5.78 -59.75
C GLN A 140 60.57 -5.53 -61.13
N CYS A 141 60.51 -4.24 -61.49
CA CYS A 141 61.10 -3.59 -62.71
C CYS A 141 60.16 -2.46 -63.20
N ASN A 142 60.60 -1.20 -63.09
CA ASN A 142 61.12 -0.31 -64.18
C ASN A 142 59.97 0.26 -65.04
N GLU A 143 59.82 1.57 -65.30
CA GLU A 143 60.67 2.77 -65.31
C GLU A 143 59.97 3.97 -64.63
#